data_AF-A0A095C579-F1
#
_entry.id   AF-A0A095C579-F1
#
_cell.length_a   1.000
_cell.length_b   1.000
_cell.length_c   1.000
_cell.angle_alpha   90.00
_cell.angle_beta   90.00
_cell.angle_gamma   90.00
#
_symmetry.space_group_name_H-M   'P 1'
#
loop_
_entity.id
_entity.type
_entity.pdbx_description
1 polymer ?
#
loop_
_entity_poly.entity_id
_entity_poly.type
_entity_poly.pdbx_seq_one_letter_code
_entity_poly.pdbx_strand_id
1 'polypeptide(L)'
;LTAFTHLLIFDLLSVIVALISFWTNRKKASIESYSLGYERFEVVAVFASTILAILLSFFEIKEAVERIFEPAEISSNHMLTPCLIAFGVHLLSVYGIDNMAFAHVIQACGSSWLQEHTTDISRTICRIIPGLSRVLLPRVNPISLIGVSTTTTVCIVYLILINMSKKSQHINFPDPLPDTLGGIIISLMLFGTMMPMMLYR
;
A
#
# COMPACT_ATOMS: atom_id res chain seq x y z
N LEU A 1 9.03 -0.84 12.58
CA LEU A 1 8.58 -1.83 11.59
C LEU A 1 8.93 -1.30 10.20
N THR A 2 9.73 -2.03 9.44
CA THR A 2 10.23 -1.65 8.10
C THR A 2 9.12 -1.50 7.06
N ALA A 3 7.96 -2.12 7.29
CA ALA A 3 6.79 -2.01 6.43
C ALA A 3 6.35 -0.57 6.14
N PHE A 4 6.40 0.34 7.12
CA PHE A 4 6.07 1.75 6.89
C PHE A 4 7.13 2.46 6.06
N THR A 5 8.40 2.08 6.21
CA THR A 5 9.48 2.64 5.41
C THR A 5 9.30 2.27 3.94
N HIS A 6 8.94 1.01 3.64
CA HIS A 6 8.66 0.57 2.28
C HIS A 6 7.41 1.24 1.69
N LEU A 7 6.34 1.39 2.49
CA LEU A 7 5.15 2.13 2.08
C LEU A 7 5.48 3.60 1.74
N LEU A 8 6.28 4.27 2.57
CA LEU A 8 6.70 5.66 2.33
C LEU A 8 7.63 5.79 1.12
N ILE A 9 8.49 4.79 0.85
CA ILE A 9 9.31 4.75 -0.36
C ILE A 9 8.41 4.65 -1.59
N PHE A 10 7.39 3.80 -1.55
CA PHE A 10 6.40 3.69 -2.62
C PHE A 10 5.61 5.00 -2.82
N ASP A 11 5.19 5.65 -1.73
CA ASP A 11 4.49 6.94 -1.79
C ASP A 11 5.38 8.03 -2.40
N LEU A 12 6.65 8.12 -1.98
CA LEU A 12 7.62 9.06 -2.53
C LEU A 12 7.75 8.90 -4.06
N LEU A 13 7.82 7.66 -4.54
CA LEU A 13 7.88 7.39 -5.98
C LEU A 13 6.58 7.76 -6.67
N SER A 14 5.44 7.47 -6.05
CA SER A 14 4.13 7.87 -6.57
C SER A 14 4.04 9.40 -6.72
N VAL A 15 4.57 10.16 -5.77
CA VAL A 15 4.70 11.63 -5.86
C VAL A 15 5.63 12.04 -6.99
N ILE A 16 6.79 11.40 -7.15
CA ILE A 16 7.72 11.68 -8.25
C ILE A 16 7.04 11.43 -9.60
N VAL A 17 6.31 10.32 -9.76
CA VAL A 17 5.52 10.03 -10.95
C VAL A 17 4.48 11.13 -11.18
N ALA A 18 3.76 11.56 -10.14
CA ALA A 18 2.77 12.64 -10.26
C ALA A 18 3.40 13.96 -10.72
N LEU A 19 4.58 14.31 -10.20
CA LEU A 19 5.31 15.52 -10.59
C LEU A 19 5.78 15.44 -12.04
N ILE A 20 6.27 14.28 -12.47
CA ILE A 20 6.65 14.03 -13.87
C ILE A 20 5.41 14.18 -14.77
N SER A 21 4.29 13.54 -14.43
CA SER A 21 3.02 13.65 -15.15
C SER A 21 2.52 15.09 -15.23
N PHE A 22 2.57 15.83 -14.12
CA PHE A 22 2.17 17.23 -14.12
C PHE A 22 3.07 18.08 -15.02
N TRP A 23 4.38 17.86 -14.97
CA TRP A 23 5.35 18.56 -15.80
C TRP A 23 5.19 18.23 -17.30
N THR A 24 4.96 16.97 -17.64
CA THR A 24 4.73 16.55 -19.03
C THR A 24 3.43 17.11 -19.58
N ASN A 25 2.35 17.13 -18.80
CA ASN A 25 1.06 17.72 -19.20
C ASN A 25 1.13 19.24 -19.41
N ARG A 26 2.04 19.94 -18.72
CA ARG A 26 2.28 21.38 -18.92
C ARG A 26 3.06 21.70 -20.21
N LYS A 27 3.77 20.73 -20.80
CA LYS A 27 4.45 20.93 -22.08
C LYS A 27 3.47 20.70 -23.23
N LYS A 28 3.18 21.76 -24.02
CA LYS A 28 2.48 21.60 -25.31
C LYS A 28 3.23 20.56 -26.15
N ALA A 29 2.50 19.58 -26.69
CA ALA A 29 3.04 18.61 -27.63
C ALA A 29 3.75 19.37 -28.78
N SER A 30 5.09 19.34 -28.80
CA SER A 30 5.83 19.92 -29.91
C SER A 30 5.84 18.90 -31.05
N ILE A 31 5.21 19.30 -32.16
CA ILE A 31 4.99 18.50 -33.37
C ILE A 31 6.30 18.06 -34.05
N GLU A 32 7.45 18.67 -33.71
CA GLU A 32 8.73 18.46 -34.40
C GLU A 32 9.61 17.32 -33.88
N SER A 33 9.28 16.64 -32.77
CA SER A 33 10.06 15.45 -32.33
C SER A 33 9.27 14.36 -31.58
N TYR A 34 8.05 14.64 -31.08
CA TYR A 34 7.25 13.66 -30.33
C TYR A 34 5.81 13.59 -30.84
N SER A 35 5.59 12.86 -31.93
CA SER A 35 4.26 12.68 -32.54
C SER A 35 3.30 11.78 -31.77
N LEU A 36 3.77 11.11 -30.71
CA LEU A 36 3.03 10.12 -29.92
C LEU A 36 2.63 10.58 -28.50
N GLY A 37 2.91 11.83 -28.14
CA GLY A 37 2.56 12.40 -26.84
C GLY A 37 3.36 11.85 -25.66
N TYR A 38 3.29 12.53 -24.52
CA TYR A 38 3.97 12.14 -23.27
C TYR A 38 3.29 10.97 -22.53
N GLU A 39 2.19 10.43 -23.05
CA GLU A 39 1.44 9.32 -22.42
C GLU A 39 2.31 8.07 -22.21
N ARG A 40 3.30 7.82 -23.08
CA ARG A 40 4.22 6.69 -22.93
C ARG A 40 5.13 6.80 -21.70
N PHE A 41 5.48 8.02 -21.29
CA PHE A 41 6.32 8.23 -20.10
C PHE A 41 5.56 7.93 -18.81
N GLU A 42 4.28 8.32 -18.76
CA GLU A 42 3.40 8.05 -17.62
C GLU A 42 3.25 6.55 -17.36
N VAL A 43 3.01 5.79 -18.43
CA VAL A 43 2.93 4.31 -18.42
C VAL A 43 4.22 3.68 -17.87
N VAL A 44 5.38 4.07 -18.39
CA VAL A 44 6.67 3.51 -17.95
C VAL A 44 6.97 3.87 -16.49
N ALA A 45 6.59 5.08 -16.05
CA ALA A 45 6.82 5.54 -14.68
C ALA A 45 5.94 4.78 -13.66
N VAL A 46 4.67 4.52 -14.00
CA VAL A 46 3.79 3.67 -13.18
C VAL A 46 4.29 2.23 -13.17
N PHE A 47 4.69 1.69 -14.32
CA PHE A 47 5.26 0.34 -14.43
C PHE A 47 6.53 0.16 -13.59
N ALA A 48 7.44 1.13 -13.60
CA ALA A 48 8.64 1.09 -12.75
C ALA A 48 8.28 1.14 -11.25
N SER A 49 7.30 1.99 -10.88
CA SER A 49 6.82 2.09 -9.50
C SER A 49 6.16 0.80 -9.01
N THR A 50 5.36 0.13 -9.86
CA THR A 50 4.71 -1.15 -9.50
C THR A 50 5.71 -2.29 -9.40
N ILE A 51 6.72 -2.36 -10.28
CA ILE A 51 7.83 -3.33 -10.16
C ILE A 51 8.57 -3.12 -8.84
N LEU A 52 8.90 -1.87 -8.50
CA LEU A 52 9.60 -1.62 -7.25
C LEU A 52 8.74 -2.04 -6.05
N ALA A 53 7.45 -1.73 -6.04
CA ALA A 53 6.54 -2.17 -4.99
C ALA A 53 6.51 -3.69 -4.84
N ILE A 54 6.53 -4.43 -5.95
CA ILE A 54 6.64 -5.89 -5.95
C ILE A 54 7.98 -6.34 -5.36
N LEU A 55 9.10 -5.70 -5.73
CA LEU A 55 10.40 -6.01 -5.12
C LEU A 55 10.42 -5.73 -3.61
N LEU A 56 9.85 -4.61 -3.18
CA LEU A 56 9.71 -4.27 -1.76
C LEU A 56 8.90 -5.32 -1.00
N SER A 57 7.83 -5.86 -1.61
CA SER A 57 7.08 -6.97 -1.00
C SER A 57 7.94 -8.22 -0.78
N PHE A 58 8.84 -8.55 -1.71
CA PHE A 58 9.78 -9.67 -1.51
C PHE A 58 10.81 -9.39 -0.43
N PHE A 59 11.30 -8.15 -0.33
CA PHE A 59 12.19 -7.75 0.77
C PHE A 59 11.50 -7.88 2.13
N GLU A 60 10.23 -7.54 2.23
CA GLU A 60 9.46 -7.73 3.46
C GLU A 60 9.26 -9.20 3.83
N ILE A 61 8.97 -10.07 2.87
CA ILE A 61 8.88 -11.51 3.12
C ILE A 61 10.22 -12.03 3.63
N LYS A 62 11.33 -11.65 2.98
CA LYS A 62 12.68 -12.04 3.39
C LYS A 62 12.97 -11.61 4.82
N GLU A 63 12.68 -10.36 5.16
CA GLU A 63 12.91 -9.82 6.50
C GLU A 63 12.00 -10.49 7.55
N ALA A 64 10.74 -10.76 7.20
CA ALA A 64 9.83 -11.49 8.07
C ALA A 64 10.35 -12.91 8.35
N VAL A 65 10.86 -13.61 7.33
CA VAL A 65 11.47 -14.94 7.50
C VAL A 65 12.72 -14.88 8.39
N GLU A 66 13.59 -13.89 8.21
CA GLU A 66 14.77 -13.73 9.07
C GLU A 66 14.40 -13.53 10.54
N ARG A 67 13.33 -12.78 10.84
CA ARG A 67 12.85 -12.56 12.23
C ARG A 67 12.36 -13.83 12.93
N ILE A 68 12.03 -14.89 12.18
CA ILE A 68 11.70 -16.20 12.77
C ILE A 68 12.96 -16.84 13.37
N PHE A 69 14.10 -16.69 12.70
CA PHE A 69 15.37 -17.28 13.11
C PHE A 69 16.16 -16.37 14.05
N GLU A 70 16.10 -15.06 13.82
CA GLU A 70 16.79 -14.03 14.60
C GLU A 70 15.80 -12.96 15.07
N PRO A 71 15.14 -13.17 16.23
CA PRO A 71 14.15 -12.25 16.75
C PRO A 71 14.78 -10.88 17.05
N ALA A 72 14.29 -9.83 16.41
CA ALA A 72 14.69 -8.46 16.73
C ALA A 72 14.05 -8.00 18.05
N GLU A 73 14.77 -7.22 18.85
CA GLU A 73 14.17 -6.51 19.99
C GLU A 73 13.22 -5.43 19.49
N ILE A 74 11.91 -5.70 19.57
CA ILE A 74 10.88 -4.74 19.13
C ILE A 74 10.44 -3.90 20.32
N SER A 75 10.83 -2.63 20.33
CA SER A 75 10.28 -1.64 21.26
C SER A 75 8.85 -1.27 20.84
N SER A 76 7.85 -2.01 21.29
CA SER A 76 6.43 -1.77 20.96
C SER A 76 5.93 -0.38 21.39
N ASN A 77 6.54 0.21 22.42
CA ASN A 77 6.14 1.48 23.03
C ASN A 77 6.13 2.68 22.07
N HIS A 78 6.83 2.60 20.94
CA HIS A 78 6.94 3.68 19.96
C HIS A 78 6.40 3.31 18.58
N MET A 79 5.64 2.22 18.42
CA MET A 79 5.14 1.79 17.11
C MET A 79 3.95 2.61 16.59
N LEU A 80 3.10 3.14 17.48
CA LEU A 80 1.86 3.80 17.09
C LEU A 80 2.07 5.18 16.43
N THR A 81 2.95 6.01 17.00
CA THR A 81 3.25 7.35 16.47
C THR A 81 3.76 7.35 15.02
N PRO A 82 4.82 6.59 14.66
CA PRO A 82 5.29 6.53 13.28
C PRO A 82 4.26 5.88 12.33
N CYS A 83 3.44 4.95 12.82
CA CYS A 83 2.34 4.37 12.05
C CYS A 83 1.33 5.45 11.61
N LEU A 84 0.87 6.29 12.54
CA LEU A 84 -0.09 7.36 12.24
C LEU A 84 0.51 8.43 11.30
N ILE A 85 1.78 8.77 11.48
CA ILE A 85 2.48 9.71 10.59
C ILE A 85 2.58 9.13 9.19
N ALA A 86 3.04 7.88 9.05
CA ALA A 86 3.17 7.21 7.77
C ALA A 86 1.82 7.12 7.04
N PHE A 87 0.76 6.75 7.75
CA PHE A 87 -0.59 6.73 7.21
C PHE A 87 -1.06 8.12 6.76
N GLY A 88 -0.79 9.17 7.54
CA GLY A 88 -1.12 10.55 7.17
C GLY A 88 -0.41 11.00 5.89
N VAL A 89 0.89 10.70 5.76
CA VAL A 89 1.68 10.99 4.56
C VAL A 89 1.14 10.20 3.36
N HIS A 90 0.80 8.92 3.55
CA HIS A 90 0.21 8.10 2.51
C HIS A 90 -1.12 8.67 1.99
N LEU A 91 -2.03 9.03 2.90
CA LEU A 91 -3.30 9.66 2.52
C LEU A 91 -3.09 10.98 1.78
N LEU A 92 -2.13 11.80 2.23
CA LEU A 92 -1.79 13.04 1.54
C LEU A 92 -1.22 12.78 0.15
N SER A 93 -0.39 11.75 -0.02
CA SER A 93 0.14 11.36 -1.33
C SER A 93 -0.96 10.91 -2.29
N VAL A 94 -1.95 10.15 -1.80
CA VAL A 94 -3.01 9.60 -2.64
C VAL A 94 -4.11 10.61 -2.97
N TYR A 95 -4.51 11.45 -2.00
CA TYR A 95 -5.64 12.37 -2.14
C TYR A 95 -5.26 13.84 -2.31
N GLY A 96 -4.06 14.23 -1.87
CA GLY A 96 -3.56 15.60 -1.97
C GLY A 96 -2.86 15.91 -3.29
N ILE A 97 -2.55 14.90 -4.09
CA ILE A 97 -1.81 15.05 -5.35
C ILE A 97 -2.58 14.33 -6.47
N ASP A 98 -2.97 15.10 -7.47
CA ASP A 98 -3.60 14.55 -8.67
C ASP A 98 -2.57 13.79 -9.52
N ASN A 99 -2.65 12.46 -9.47
CA ASN A 99 -1.77 11.58 -10.24
C ASN A 99 -2.52 10.95 -11.43
N MET A 100 -2.51 11.66 -12.56
CA MET A 100 -3.20 11.24 -13.77
C MET A 100 -2.69 9.90 -14.31
N ALA A 101 -1.36 9.66 -14.23
CA ALA A 101 -0.75 8.40 -14.67
C ALA A 101 -1.28 7.19 -13.92
N PHE A 102 -1.25 7.24 -12.58
CA PHE A 102 -1.81 6.16 -11.77
C PHE A 102 -3.32 6.04 -11.94
N ALA A 103 -4.05 7.15 -12.09
CA ALA A 103 -5.49 7.10 -12.33
C ALA A 103 -5.84 6.36 -13.63
N HIS A 104 -5.11 6.59 -14.73
CA HIS A 104 -5.30 5.87 -15.98
C HIS A 104 -5.01 4.37 -15.84
N VAL A 105 -3.89 4.02 -15.21
CA VAL A 105 -3.52 2.61 -15.00
C VAL A 105 -4.53 1.89 -14.10
N ILE A 106 -4.97 2.52 -13.00
CA ILE A 106 -5.97 1.97 -12.09
C ILE A 106 -7.33 1.76 -12.77
N GLN A 107 -7.70 2.64 -13.71
CA GLN A 107 -8.94 2.50 -14.47
C GLN A 107 -8.87 1.43 -15.56
N ALA A 108 -7.68 1.22 -16.14
CA ALA A 108 -7.45 0.25 -17.21
C ALA A 108 -7.14 -1.16 -16.68
N CYS A 109 -6.55 -1.28 -15.48
CA CYS A 109 -6.24 -2.57 -14.89
C CYS A 109 -7.50 -3.27 -14.34
N GLY A 110 -7.45 -4.60 -14.28
CA GLY A 110 -8.46 -5.38 -13.57
C GLY A 110 -8.50 -5.07 -12.08
N SER A 111 -9.54 -5.56 -11.40
CA SER A 111 -9.66 -5.45 -9.94
C SER A 111 -8.38 -5.94 -9.25
N SER A 112 -7.83 -5.14 -8.34
CA SER A 112 -6.77 -5.61 -7.46
C SER A 112 -7.26 -6.66 -6.46
N TRP A 113 -6.34 -7.46 -5.93
CA TRP A 113 -6.67 -8.47 -4.91
C TRP A 113 -7.40 -7.84 -3.72
N LEU A 114 -6.94 -6.69 -3.21
CA LEU A 114 -7.62 -6.00 -2.12
C LEU A 114 -8.99 -5.42 -2.53
N GLN A 115 -9.12 -4.91 -3.76
CA GLN A 115 -10.40 -4.38 -4.23
C GLN A 115 -11.44 -5.49 -4.38
N GLU A 116 -11.06 -6.69 -4.80
CA GLU A 116 -11.98 -7.83 -4.92
C GLU A 116 -12.56 -8.21 -3.56
N HIS A 117 -11.70 -8.43 -2.55
CA HIS A 117 -12.12 -8.72 -1.18
C HIS A 117 -12.95 -7.58 -0.56
N THR A 118 -12.54 -6.33 -0.77
CA THR A 118 -13.28 -5.17 -0.26
C THR A 118 -14.63 -5.04 -0.92
N THR A 119 -14.74 -5.35 -2.22
CA THR A 119 -16.01 -5.34 -2.94
C THR A 119 -16.95 -6.43 -2.43
N ASP A 120 -16.44 -7.62 -2.11
CA ASP A 120 -17.25 -8.71 -1.56
C ASP A 120 -17.73 -8.46 -0.13
N ILE A 121 -16.86 -7.90 0.72
CA ILE A 121 -17.24 -7.43 2.06
C ILE A 121 -18.28 -6.32 1.94
N SER A 122 -18.04 -5.34 1.06
CA SER A 122 -18.97 -4.24 0.77
C SER A 122 -20.34 -4.76 0.33
N ARG A 123 -20.41 -5.71 -0.60
CA ARG A 123 -21.66 -6.35 -1.02
C ARG A 123 -22.35 -7.08 0.12
N THR A 124 -21.60 -7.78 0.97
CA THR A 124 -22.14 -8.49 2.14
C THR A 124 -22.74 -7.51 3.14
N ILE A 125 -22.05 -6.40 3.42
CA ILE A 125 -22.56 -5.33 4.29
C ILE A 125 -23.77 -4.64 3.65
N CYS A 126 -23.76 -4.40 2.34
CA CYS A 126 -24.89 -3.80 1.63
C CYS A 126 -26.14 -4.68 1.61
N ARG A 127 -26.01 -6.01 1.73
CA ARG A 127 -27.16 -6.90 1.94
C ARG A 127 -27.79 -6.70 3.33
N ILE A 128 -26.98 -6.36 4.33
CA ILE A 128 -27.45 -6.09 5.70
C ILE A 128 -28.02 -4.66 5.80
N ILE A 129 -27.38 -3.69 5.14
CA ILE A 129 -27.79 -2.27 5.15
C ILE A 129 -27.82 -1.74 3.70
N PRO A 130 -28.97 -1.79 3.00
CA PRO A 130 -29.06 -1.46 1.57
C PRO A 130 -28.71 0.00 1.23
N GLY A 131 -28.87 0.91 2.20
CA GLY A 131 -28.52 2.33 2.06
C GLY A 131 -27.03 2.61 1.96
N LEU A 132 -26.17 1.66 2.34
CA LEU A 132 -24.71 1.86 2.37
C LEU A 132 -24.05 1.62 1.01
N SER A 133 -24.77 1.04 0.05
CA SER A 133 -24.31 0.76 -1.32
C SER A 133 -23.79 2.01 -2.05
N ARG A 134 -24.44 3.17 -1.88
CA ARG A 134 -23.99 4.43 -2.51
C ARG A 134 -22.68 4.98 -1.93
N VAL A 135 -22.30 4.59 -0.72
CA VAL A 135 -21.09 5.06 -0.02
C VAL A 135 -19.94 4.05 -0.15
N LEU A 136 -20.25 2.75 -0.14
CA LEU A 136 -19.27 1.66 -0.19
C LEU A 136 -18.89 1.17 -1.61
N LEU A 137 -19.68 1.50 -2.64
CA LEU A 137 -19.44 1.10 -4.03
C LEU A 137 -18.68 2.10 -4.95
N PRO A 138 -18.31 3.34 -4.57
CA PRO A 138 -17.37 4.11 -5.39
C PRO A 138 -16.10 3.29 -5.57
N ARG A 139 -15.58 3.21 -6.81
CA ARG A 139 -14.34 2.47 -7.13
C ARG A 139 -13.25 2.81 -6.13
N VAL A 140 -12.99 1.91 -5.18
CA VAL A 140 -12.04 2.12 -4.10
C VAL A 140 -10.65 2.18 -4.72
N ASN A 141 -9.91 3.25 -4.49
CA ASN A 141 -8.54 3.37 -5.03
C ASN A 141 -7.67 2.26 -4.40
N PRO A 142 -7.06 1.36 -5.20
CA PRO A 142 -6.28 0.24 -4.69
C PRO A 142 -5.06 0.71 -3.89
N ILE A 143 -4.49 1.88 -4.21
CA ILE A 143 -3.35 2.45 -3.50
C ILE A 143 -3.76 2.91 -2.10
N SER A 144 -4.86 3.66 -1.99
CA SER A 144 -5.44 4.05 -0.68
C SER A 144 -5.76 2.83 0.18
N LEU A 145 -6.25 1.78 -0.47
CA LEU A 145 -6.62 0.53 0.20
C LEU A 145 -5.40 -0.17 0.80
N ILE A 146 -4.23 -0.13 0.15
CA ILE A 146 -2.97 -0.60 0.75
C ILE A 146 -2.69 0.18 2.03
N GLY A 147 -2.75 1.51 2.02
CA GLY A 147 -2.46 2.31 3.21
C GLY A 147 -3.39 2.01 4.39
N VAL A 148 -4.70 1.94 4.15
CA VAL A 148 -5.70 1.61 5.19
C VAL A 148 -5.48 0.22 5.74
N SER A 149 -5.26 -0.75 4.86
CA SER A 149 -5.17 -2.16 5.24
C SER A 149 -3.83 -2.48 5.92
N THR A 150 -2.71 -1.91 5.47
CA THR A 150 -1.41 -1.95 6.16
C THR A 150 -1.48 -1.33 7.55
N THR A 151 -2.10 -0.15 7.67
CA THR A 151 -2.29 0.52 8.98
C THR A 151 -3.15 -0.33 9.92
N THR A 152 -4.21 -0.94 9.40
CA THR A 152 -5.08 -1.83 10.17
C THR A 152 -4.31 -3.06 10.67
N THR A 153 -3.54 -3.72 9.79
CA THR A 153 -2.70 -4.87 10.16
C THR A 153 -1.71 -4.50 11.26
N VAL A 154 -1.02 -3.36 11.15
CA VAL A 154 -0.07 -2.93 12.18
C VAL A 154 -0.75 -2.57 13.50
N CYS A 155 -1.92 -1.91 13.46
CA CYS A 155 -2.70 -1.65 14.68
C CYS A 155 -3.11 -2.95 15.38
N ILE A 156 -3.53 -3.97 14.63
CA ILE A 156 -3.85 -5.30 15.19
C ILE A 156 -2.61 -5.93 15.82
N VAL A 157 -1.47 -5.94 15.11
CA VAL A 157 -0.20 -6.46 15.63
C VAL A 157 0.21 -5.74 16.91
N TYR A 158 0.13 -4.40 16.93
CA TYR A 158 0.44 -3.59 18.10
C TYR A 158 -0.46 -3.92 19.30
N LEU A 159 -1.78 -4.09 19.08
CA LEU A 159 -2.72 -4.48 20.13
C LEU A 159 -2.41 -5.88 20.69
N ILE A 160 -2.07 -6.83 19.81
CA ILE A 160 -1.65 -8.18 20.22
C ILE A 160 -0.37 -8.12 21.05
N LEU A 161 0.65 -7.38 20.59
CA LEU A 161 1.92 -7.21 21.28
C LEU A 161 1.75 -6.58 22.67
N ILE A 162 0.91 -5.55 22.81
CA ILE A 162 0.61 -4.95 24.13
C ILE A 162 -0.13 -5.93 25.03
N ASN A 163 -1.11 -6.66 24.50
CA ASN A 163 -1.87 -7.61 25.29
C ASN A 163 -0.98 -8.78 25.76
N MET A 164 -0.06 -9.23 24.90
CA MET A 164 0.96 -10.21 25.25
C MET A 164 1.97 -9.68 26.25
N SER A 165 2.44 -8.44 26.09
CA SER A 165 3.35 -7.79 27.05
C SER A 165 2.73 -7.70 28.45
N LYS A 166 1.43 -7.34 28.55
CA LYS A 166 0.69 -7.34 29.83
C LYS A 166 0.54 -8.73 30.44
N LYS A 167 0.36 -9.76 29.62
CA LYS A 167 0.20 -11.16 30.06
C LYS A 167 1.55 -11.82 30.40
N SER A 168 2.63 -11.36 29.79
CA SER A 168 3.98 -11.93 29.85
C SER A 168 4.89 -11.22 30.84
N GLN A 169 4.40 -10.88 32.03
CA GLN A 169 5.27 -10.43 33.13
C GLN A 169 6.19 -11.56 33.69
N HIS A 170 6.08 -12.79 33.17
CA HIS A 170 6.77 -13.98 33.69
C HIS A 170 7.58 -14.79 32.66
N ILE A 171 7.60 -14.40 31.37
CA ILE A 171 8.35 -15.10 30.31
C ILE A 171 9.27 -14.08 29.63
N ASN A 172 10.58 -14.37 29.61
CA ASN A 172 11.64 -13.43 29.25
C ASN A 172 11.81 -13.17 27.73
N PHE A 173 10.94 -13.71 26.88
CA PHE A 173 11.06 -13.54 25.43
C PHE A 173 9.72 -13.08 24.84
N PRO A 174 9.65 -11.88 24.23
CA PRO A 174 8.49 -11.51 23.41
C PRO A 174 8.48 -12.39 22.16
N ASP A 175 7.40 -13.14 21.92
CA ASP A 175 7.30 -13.96 20.72
C ASP A 175 7.33 -13.06 19.46
N PRO A 176 8.22 -13.30 18.48
CA PRO A 176 8.31 -12.50 17.24
C PRO A 176 7.17 -12.77 16.25
N LEU A 177 6.31 -13.75 16.56
CA LEU A 177 5.28 -14.26 15.68
C LEU A 177 4.27 -13.20 15.21
N PRO A 178 3.69 -12.34 16.08
CA PRO A 178 2.69 -11.37 15.65
C PRO A 178 3.25 -10.36 14.64
N ASP A 179 4.48 -9.89 14.86
CA ASP A 179 5.14 -8.93 13.97
C ASP A 179 5.53 -9.56 12.63
N THR A 180 6.05 -10.79 12.66
CA THR A 180 6.39 -11.58 11.47
C THR A 180 5.16 -11.85 10.60
N LEU A 181 4.05 -12.29 11.21
CA LEU A 181 2.80 -12.51 10.50
C LEU A 181 2.26 -11.21 9.92
N GLY A 182 2.38 -10.10 10.65
CA GLY A 182 2.05 -8.76 10.16
C GLY A 182 2.81 -8.41 8.89
N GLY A 183 4.13 -8.60 8.88
CA GLY A 183 4.98 -8.37 7.71
C GLY A 183 4.59 -9.24 6.51
N ILE A 184 4.36 -10.54 6.72
CA ILE A 184 3.91 -11.46 5.65
C ILE A 184 2.56 -11.00 5.07
N ILE A 185 1.61 -10.64 5.92
CA ILE A 185 0.29 -10.15 5.49
C ILE A 185 0.43 -8.88 4.64
N ILE A 186 1.18 -7.89 5.13
CA ILE A 186 1.40 -6.61 4.42
C ILE A 186 2.05 -6.86 3.06
N SER A 187 3.08 -7.71 3.00
CA SER A 187 3.78 -8.02 1.76
C SER A 187 2.88 -8.69 0.71
N LEU A 188 2.03 -9.64 1.11
CA LEU A 188 1.07 -10.29 0.21
C LEU A 188 0.04 -9.29 -0.31
N MET A 189 -0.40 -8.37 0.54
CA MET A 189 -1.36 -7.33 0.17
C MET A 189 -0.75 -6.33 -0.82
N LEU A 190 0.49 -5.93 -0.61
CA LEU A 190 1.25 -5.07 -1.53
C LEU A 190 1.43 -5.78 -2.88
N PHE A 191 1.91 -7.02 -2.87
CA PHE A 191 2.11 -7.83 -4.08
C PHE A 191 0.80 -8.01 -4.87
N GLY A 192 -0.25 -8.54 -4.22
CA GLY A 192 -1.53 -8.82 -4.86
C GLY A 192 -2.23 -7.56 -5.39
N THR A 193 -1.93 -6.40 -4.82
CA THR A 193 -2.46 -5.13 -5.32
C THR A 193 -1.69 -4.59 -6.52
N MET A 194 -0.36 -4.75 -6.52
CA MET A 194 0.52 -4.24 -7.58
C MET A 194 0.56 -5.13 -8.83
N MET A 195 0.31 -6.44 -8.70
CA MET A 195 0.34 -7.38 -9.82
C MET A 195 -0.61 -7.02 -10.97
N PRO A 196 -1.90 -6.68 -10.74
CA PRO A 196 -2.81 -6.29 -11.83
C PRO A 196 -2.42 -4.97 -12.49
N MET A 197 -1.84 -4.03 -11.73
CA MET A 197 -1.34 -2.75 -12.25
C MET A 197 -0.06 -2.90 -13.07
N MET A 198 0.70 -3.98 -12.90
CA MET A 198 1.85 -4.30 -13.76
C MET A 198 1.44 -5.02 -15.05
N LEU A 199 0.38 -5.83 -15.00
CA LEU A 199 -0.10 -6.66 -16.11
C LEU A 199 -1.19 -5.98 -16.97
N TYR A 200 -1.45 -4.70 -16.76
CA TYR A 200 -2.46 -3.97 -17.52
C TYR A 200 -2.11 -3.93 -19.01
N ARG A 201 -3.13 -4.06 -19.86
CA ARG A 201 -3.02 -4.13 -21.33
C ARG A 201 -3.86 -3.04 -21.97
#